data_AF-A0A0F9AQV1-F1
#
_entry.id   AF-A0A0F9AQV1-F1
#
_cell.length_a   1.000
_cell.length_b   1.000
_cell.length_c   1.000
_cell.angle_alpha   90.00
_cell.angle_beta   90.00
_cell.angle_gamma   90.00
#
_symmetry.space_group_name_H-M   'P 1'
#
loop_
_entity.id
_entity.type
_entity.pdbx_description
1 polymer ?
#
loop_
_entity_poly.entity_id
_entity_poly.type
_entity_poly.pdbx_seq_one_letter_code
_entity_poly.pdbx_strand_id
1 'polypeptide(L)'
;MSGFGFRRDIANSRLDIEVQGVDAVQMTPTSIVIPAAMTSGLTIAAGGLTITDGGIAVSAGAINIVAGRRTEILTVVDDNSQHMTLAAADILAGINVHTSTGGGGNVTCDTAANIIAGVPLTVDGQCVLSYYINDGSQTCTFVQDGGATCTVADDTNTVLINEAAILLWRRVTSSTVVLYVVSS
;
A
#
# COMPACT_ATOMS: atom_id res chain seq x y z
N MET A 1 45.77 2.15 18.74
CA MET A 1 44.94 1.06 18.18
C MET A 1 44.33 1.60 16.90
N SER A 2 44.50 0.91 15.76
CA SER A 2 44.09 1.44 14.45
C SER A 2 42.59 1.66 14.42
N GLY A 3 42.15 2.91 14.24
CA GLY A 3 40.74 3.29 14.28
C GLY A 3 39.92 2.85 13.06
N PHE A 4 40.53 2.10 12.14
CA PHE A 4 39.91 1.66 10.89
C PHE A 4 40.54 0.34 10.41
N GLY A 5 39.75 -0.57 9.86
CA GLY A 5 40.23 -1.85 9.34
C GLY A 5 39.26 -2.54 8.38
N PHE A 6 39.78 -3.48 7.59
CA PHE A 6 38.98 -4.40 6.78
C PHE A 6 39.26 -5.83 7.23
N ARG A 7 38.20 -6.63 7.39
CA ARG A 7 38.32 -8.07 7.69
C ARG A 7 37.53 -8.87 6.69
N ARG A 8 38.17 -9.88 6.10
CA ARG A 8 37.51 -10.84 5.23
C ARG A 8 37.23 -12.11 6.03
N ASP A 9 35.97 -12.42 6.24
CA ASP A 9 35.52 -13.68 6.82
C ASP A 9 35.23 -14.66 5.68
N ILE A 10 36.18 -15.55 5.43
CA ILE A 10 36.11 -16.53 4.35
C ILE A 10 35.04 -17.58 4.65
N ALA A 11 34.87 -17.98 5.90
CA ALA A 11 33.94 -19.02 6.29
C ALA A 11 32.48 -18.59 6.02
N ASN A 12 32.19 -17.31 6.23
CA ASN A 12 30.86 -16.74 6.04
C ASN A 12 30.71 -15.94 4.73
N SER A 13 31.71 -15.97 3.84
CA SER A 13 31.73 -15.18 2.60
C SER A 13 31.40 -13.70 2.82
N ARG A 14 31.97 -13.10 3.87
CA ARG A 14 31.63 -11.76 4.34
C ARG A 14 32.84 -10.82 4.32
N LEU A 15 32.61 -9.55 4.00
CA LEU A 15 33.55 -8.45 4.18
C LEU A 15 33.03 -7.54 5.28
N ASP A 16 33.86 -7.28 6.28
CA ASP A 16 33.57 -6.36 7.37
C ASP A 16 34.47 -5.12 7.25
N ILE A 17 33.86 -3.95 7.38
CA ILE A 17 34.55 -2.67 7.54
C ILE A 17 34.43 -2.29 9.01
N GLU A 18 35.57 -2.17 9.68
CA GLU A 18 35.66 -1.87 11.10
C GLU A 18 36.08 -0.42 11.32
N VAL A 19 35.41 0.27 12.24
CA VAL A 19 35.74 1.63 12.68
C VAL A 19 35.77 1.63 14.19
N GLN A 20 36.89 2.03 14.78
CA GLN A 20 37.09 2.12 16.23
C GLN A 20 36.73 0.85 17.02
N GLY A 21 37.03 -0.35 16.49
CA GLY A 21 36.73 -1.61 17.18
C GLY A 21 35.32 -2.15 16.96
N VAL A 22 34.51 -1.51 16.10
CA VAL A 22 33.13 -1.87 15.81
C VAL A 22 32.94 -2.10 14.31
N ASP A 23 32.21 -3.14 13.93
CA ASP A 23 31.82 -3.34 12.53
C ASP A 23 30.85 -2.23 12.13
N ALA A 24 31.27 -1.37 11.21
CA ALA A 24 30.47 -0.29 10.66
C ALA A 24 29.61 -0.76 9.47
N VAL A 25 30.11 -1.72 8.71
CA VAL A 25 29.42 -2.32 7.56
C VAL A 25 29.79 -3.80 7.47
N GLN A 26 28.81 -4.65 7.25
CA GLN A 26 29.00 -6.06 6.91
C GLN A 26 28.36 -6.36 5.56
N MET A 27 29.12 -6.94 4.64
CA MET A 27 28.66 -7.22 3.27
C MET A 27 28.79 -8.70 2.96
N THR A 28 27.72 -9.28 2.43
CA THR A 28 27.67 -10.64 1.87
C THR A 28 27.25 -10.56 0.39
N PRO A 29 27.24 -11.67 -0.38
CA PRO A 29 26.75 -11.65 -1.76
C PRO A 29 25.30 -11.22 -1.93
N THR A 30 24.50 -11.27 -0.85
CA THR A 30 23.05 -11.02 -0.90
C THR A 30 22.57 -9.89 0.01
N SER A 31 23.45 -9.30 0.84
CA SER A 31 23.05 -8.26 1.78
C SER A 31 24.19 -7.33 2.16
N ILE A 32 23.81 -6.10 2.51
CA ILE A 32 24.64 -5.14 3.23
C ILE A 32 23.92 -4.81 4.53
N VAL A 33 24.62 -4.93 5.65
CA VAL A 33 24.08 -4.67 6.98
C VAL A 33 24.88 -3.55 7.63
N ILE A 34 24.15 -2.56 8.15
CA ILE A 34 24.68 -1.55 9.08
C ILE A 34 24.38 -2.05 10.49
N PRO A 35 25.37 -2.50 11.27
CA PRO A 35 25.11 -3.10 12.58
C PRO A 35 24.47 -2.12 13.56
N ALA A 36 23.68 -2.65 14.50
CA ALA A 36 22.93 -1.85 15.48
C ALA A 36 23.81 -0.97 16.39
N ALA A 37 25.10 -1.27 16.50
CA ALA A 37 26.07 -0.42 17.19
C ALA A 37 26.25 0.96 16.50
N MET A 38 25.79 1.11 15.25
CA MET A 38 25.71 2.38 14.54
C MET A 38 24.42 3.12 14.88
N THR A 39 24.55 4.20 15.66
CA THR A 39 23.43 4.97 16.20
C THR A 39 22.71 5.87 15.20
N SER A 40 23.30 6.11 14.02
CA SER A 40 22.76 7.05 13.01
C SER A 40 22.30 6.38 11.70
N GLY A 41 22.19 5.05 11.65
CA GLY A 41 21.75 4.31 10.46
C GLY A 41 22.60 4.58 9.20
N LEU A 42 22.01 4.40 8.01
CA LEU A 42 22.62 4.70 6.72
C LEU A 42 22.23 6.11 6.25
N THR A 43 23.22 6.94 5.92
CA THR A 43 23.00 8.24 5.26
C THR A 43 23.63 8.22 3.86
N ILE A 44 22.85 8.56 2.84
CA ILE A 44 23.33 8.74 1.46
C ILE A 44 23.36 10.25 1.19
N ALA A 45 24.57 10.84 1.27
CA ALA A 45 24.73 12.29 1.23
C ALA A 45 24.61 12.89 -0.19
N ALA A 46 24.83 12.08 -1.21
CA ALA A 46 24.69 12.44 -2.62
C ALA A 46 24.44 11.18 -3.46
N GLY A 47 23.75 11.33 -4.59
CA GLY A 47 23.23 10.21 -5.38
C GLY A 47 21.95 9.63 -4.77
N GLY A 48 21.01 9.20 -5.59
CA GLY A 48 19.77 8.58 -5.10
C GLY A 48 20.01 7.14 -4.64
N LEU A 49 19.09 6.60 -3.84
CA LEU A 49 18.95 5.16 -3.63
C LEU A 49 18.02 4.59 -4.70
N THR A 50 18.54 3.69 -5.53
CA THR A 50 17.72 2.91 -6.47
C THR A 50 17.54 1.50 -5.91
N ILE A 51 16.28 1.11 -5.70
CA ILE A 51 15.89 -0.26 -5.33
C ILE A 51 15.10 -0.81 -6.51
N THR A 52 15.62 -1.85 -7.15
CA THR A 52 15.02 -2.42 -8.37
C THR A 52 14.04 -3.55 -8.10
N ASP A 53 14.09 -4.17 -6.92
CA ASP A 53 13.21 -5.28 -6.52
C ASP A 53 13.10 -5.36 -4.97
N GLY A 54 12.08 -6.05 -4.44
CA GLY A 54 11.90 -6.33 -3.00
C GLY A 54 11.29 -5.20 -2.16
N GLY A 55 11.16 -4.00 -2.72
CA GLY A 55 10.54 -2.85 -2.05
C GLY A 55 11.30 -2.35 -0.82
N ILE A 56 10.64 -1.49 -0.02
CA ILE A 56 11.15 -0.98 1.25
C ILE A 56 10.23 -1.46 2.36
N ALA A 57 10.77 -2.25 3.29
CA ALA A 57 10.07 -2.64 4.52
C ALA A 57 10.49 -1.72 5.68
N VAL A 58 9.52 -1.04 6.29
CA VAL A 58 9.74 -0.20 7.48
C VAL A 58 9.00 -0.85 8.66
N SER A 59 9.74 -1.46 9.59
CA SER A 59 9.17 -2.17 10.73
C SER A 59 8.76 -1.26 11.89
N ALA A 60 9.29 -0.04 11.94
CA ALA A 60 8.91 1.00 12.90
C ALA A 60 9.15 2.40 12.31
N GLY A 61 8.27 3.35 12.63
CA GLY A 61 8.35 4.74 12.14
C GLY A 61 7.57 4.97 10.84
N ALA A 62 7.94 6.04 10.13
CA ALA A 62 7.30 6.44 8.86
C ALA A 62 8.36 6.80 7.81
N ILE A 63 7.98 6.70 6.54
CA ILE A 63 8.76 7.25 5.43
C ILE A 63 8.44 8.74 5.33
N ASN A 64 9.42 9.60 5.60
CA ASN A 64 9.30 11.04 5.42
C ASN A 64 9.92 11.47 4.09
N ILE A 65 9.09 11.96 3.15
CA ILE A 65 9.54 12.48 1.86
C ILE A 65 9.51 14.02 1.95
N VAL A 66 10.67 14.61 2.22
CA VAL A 66 10.79 16.08 2.42
C VAL A 66 10.70 16.85 1.10
N ALA A 67 11.08 16.22 -0.02
CA ALA A 67 10.97 16.78 -1.35
C ALA A 67 10.65 15.70 -2.38
N GLY A 68 9.88 16.05 -3.41
CA GLY A 68 9.44 15.15 -4.47
C GLY A 68 7.97 14.74 -4.35
N ARG A 69 7.55 13.80 -5.20
CA ARG A 69 6.20 13.20 -5.17
C ARG A 69 6.31 11.68 -5.05
N ARG A 70 5.33 11.07 -4.37
CA ARG A 70 5.07 9.64 -4.50
C ARG A 70 4.34 9.42 -5.82
N THR A 71 4.93 8.65 -6.72
CA THR A 71 4.28 8.19 -7.94
C THR A 71 3.84 6.75 -7.74
N GLU A 72 2.56 6.49 -7.97
CA GLU A 72 1.98 5.15 -7.96
C GLU A 72 1.75 4.71 -9.41
N ILE A 73 1.99 3.43 -9.68
CA ILE A 73 1.62 2.80 -10.95
C ILE A 73 0.33 2.05 -10.68
N LEU A 74 -0.78 2.58 -11.21
CA LEU A 74 -2.11 2.03 -11.05
C LEU A 74 -2.65 1.60 -12.41
N THR A 75 -3.53 0.61 -12.42
CA THR A 75 -4.26 0.16 -13.59
C THR A 75 -5.73 0.54 -13.47
N VAL A 76 -6.35 0.84 -14.61
CA VAL A 76 -7.78 1.16 -14.67
C VAL A 76 -8.58 -0.11 -14.90
N VAL A 77 -9.60 -0.31 -14.07
CA VAL A 77 -10.68 -1.27 -14.29
C VAL A 77 -11.96 -0.50 -14.59
N ASP A 78 -12.64 -0.87 -15.68
CA ASP A 78 -13.90 -0.27 -16.12
C ASP A 78 -15.02 -1.29 -15.92
N ASP A 79 -16.08 -0.89 -15.23
CA ASP A 79 -17.30 -1.67 -15.06
C ASP A 79 -18.52 -0.87 -15.55
N ASN A 80 -19.27 -1.48 -16.47
CA ASN A 80 -20.48 -0.93 -17.07
C ASN A 80 -21.76 -1.57 -16.49
N SER A 81 -21.64 -2.45 -15.50
CA SER A 81 -22.79 -3.01 -14.78
C SER A 81 -23.56 -1.91 -14.07
N GLN A 82 -24.88 -2.03 -13.94
CA GLN A 82 -25.67 -1.03 -13.19
C GLN A 82 -25.29 -1.04 -11.69
N HIS A 83 -24.92 -2.21 -11.18
CA HIS A 83 -24.51 -2.41 -9.80
C HIS A 83 -23.11 -3.02 -9.80
N MET A 84 -22.12 -2.22 -9.41
CA MET A 84 -20.73 -2.62 -9.29
C MET A 84 -20.48 -3.29 -7.94
N THR A 85 -19.64 -4.32 -7.94
CA THR A 85 -19.00 -4.83 -6.73
C THR A 85 -17.51 -4.56 -6.84
N LEU A 86 -16.93 -3.84 -5.88
CA LEU A 86 -15.49 -3.60 -5.82
C LEU A 86 -14.79 -4.90 -5.38
N ALA A 87 -14.33 -5.69 -6.36
CA ALA A 87 -13.61 -6.92 -6.12
C ALA A 87 -12.18 -6.65 -5.61
N ALA A 88 -11.59 -7.64 -4.94
CA ALA A 88 -10.21 -7.52 -4.46
C ALA A 88 -9.21 -7.16 -5.57
N ALA A 89 -9.43 -7.66 -6.79
CA ALA A 89 -8.61 -7.34 -7.97
C ALA A 89 -8.76 -5.87 -8.41
N ASP A 90 -9.97 -5.31 -8.30
CA ASP A 90 -10.26 -3.93 -8.72
C ASP A 90 -9.68 -2.93 -7.70
N ILE A 91 -9.72 -3.29 -6.41
CA ILE A 91 -9.02 -2.57 -5.34
C ILE A 91 -7.50 -2.54 -5.60
N LEU A 92 -6.91 -3.68 -5.98
CA LEU A 92 -5.48 -3.79 -6.26
C LEU A 92 -5.07 -3.02 -7.53
N ALA A 93 -5.93 -3.00 -8.54
CA ALA A 93 -5.72 -2.19 -9.74
C ALA A 93 -5.60 -0.70 -9.39
N GLY A 94 -6.40 -0.24 -8.43
CA GLY A 94 -6.28 1.05 -7.79
C GLY A 94 -7.15 2.13 -8.41
N ILE A 95 -7.61 2.01 -9.65
CA ILE A 95 -8.58 2.92 -10.27
C ILE A 95 -9.77 2.13 -10.79
N ASN A 96 -10.95 2.46 -10.25
CA ASN A 96 -12.23 1.85 -10.60
C ASN A 96 -13.09 2.89 -11.32
N VAL A 97 -13.42 2.66 -12.57
CA VAL A 97 -14.29 3.53 -13.37
C VAL A 97 -15.63 2.84 -13.53
N HIS A 98 -16.70 3.51 -13.11
CA HIS A 98 -18.05 3.04 -13.30
C HIS A 98 -18.68 3.81 -14.46
N THR A 99 -18.96 3.13 -15.57
CA THR A 99 -19.39 3.74 -16.84
C THR A 99 -20.87 3.54 -17.15
N SER A 100 -21.63 2.94 -16.24
CA SER A 100 -23.01 2.56 -16.52
C SER A 100 -23.94 3.75 -16.74
N THR A 101 -24.83 3.59 -17.71
CA THR A 101 -25.82 4.60 -18.13
C THR A 101 -27.25 4.23 -17.77
N GLY A 102 -27.40 3.24 -16.89
CA GLY A 102 -28.69 2.70 -16.45
C GLY A 102 -29.42 3.59 -15.44
N GLY A 103 -30.36 2.97 -14.70
CA GLY A 103 -30.99 3.62 -13.55
C GLY A 103 -30.00 3.81 -12.40
N GLY A 104 -30.48 4.21 -11.21
CA GLY A 104 -29.63 4.36 -10.03
C GLY A 104 -28.74 3.13 -9.80
N GLY A 105 -27.47 3.38 -9.48
CA GLY A 105 -26.45 2.35 -9.32
C GLY A 105 -26.08 2.13 -7.86
N ASN A 106 -25.73 0.88 -7.53
CA ASN A 106 -25.19 0.54 -6.22
C ASN A 106 -23.73 0.14 -6.39
N VAL A 107 -22.89 0.59 -5.45
CA VAL A 107 -21.50 0.15 -5.34
C VAL A 107 -21.39 -0.62 -4.04
N THR A 108 -21.06 -1.90 -4.15
CA THR A 108 -20.87 -2.80 -3.01
C THR A 108 -19.40 -3.19 -2.90
N CYS A 109 -19.05 -3.87 -1.80
CA CYS A 109 -17.72 -4.42 -1.59
C CYS A 109 -17.77 -5.94 -1.67
N ASP A 110 -16.69 -6.54 -2.17
CA ASP A 110 -16.45 -7.98 -2.04
C ASP A 110 -16.33 -8.39 -0.55
N THR A 111 -16.32 -9.70 -0.30
CA THR A 111 -16.15 -10.25 1.04
C THR A 111 -14.81 -9.84 1.64
N ALA A 112 -14.76 -9.63 2.97
CA ALA A 112 -13.49 -9.30 3.62
C ALA A 112 -12.43 -10.39 3.46
N ALA A 113 -12.84 -11.66 3.35
CA ALA A 113 -11.93 -12.77 3.11
C ALA A 113 -11.18 -12.62 1.77
N ASN A 114 -11.92 -12.30 0.69
CA ASN A 114 -11.32 -12.06 -0.63
C ASN A 114 -10.44 -10.82 -0.63
N ILE A 115 -10.89 -9.72 -0.01
CA ILE A 115 -10.11 -8.48 0.08
C ILE A 115 -8.81 -8.70 0.85
N ILE A 116 -8.84 -9.33 2.02
CA ILE A 116 -7.64 -9.60 2.83
C ILE A 116 -6.65 -10.53 2.09
N ALA A 117 -7.16 -11.47 1.28
CA ALA A 117 -6.33 -12.37 0.50
C ALA A 117 -5.72 -11.72 -0.75
N GLY A 118 -6.43 -10.78 -1.39
CA GLY A 118 -6.03 -10.16 -2.67
C GLY A 118 -5.37 -8.78 -2.56
N VAL A 119 -5.54 -8.09 -1.45
CA VAL A 119 -5.02 -6.73 -1.21
C VAL A 119 -3.95 -6.79 -0.10
N PRO A 120 -2.88 -5.96 -0.11
CA PRO A 120 -1.79 -6.03 0.87
C PRO A 120 -2.19 -5.51 2.28
N LEU A 121 -3.16 -6.19 2.91
CA LEU A 121 -3.70 -5.96 4.24
C LEU A 121 -3.38 -7.15 5.16
N THR A 122 -2.08 -7.37 5.40
CA THR A 122 -1.54 -8.51 6.14
C THR A 122 -1.73 -8.46 7.65
N VAL A 123 -1.91 -7.27 8.24
CA VAL A 123 -2.18 -7.10 9.69
C VAL A 123 -3.29 -6.10 9.96
N ASP A 124 -3.91 -6.24 11.13
CA ASP A 124 -5.02 -5.38 11.55
C ASP A 124 -4.56 -3.92 11.69
N GLY A 125 -5.40 -2.99 11.26
CA GLY A 125 -5.10 -1.56 11.24
C GLY A 125 -4.38 -1.08 9.97
N GLN A 126 -3.92 -1.96 9.09
CA GLN A 126 -3.40 -1.55 7.79
C GLN A 126 -4.49 -0.96 6.91
N CYS A 127 -4.08 -0.02 6.07
CA CYS A 127 -4.93 0.62 5.10
C CYS A 127 -4.34 0.60 3.69
N VAL A 128 -5.21 0.56 2.69
CA VAL A 128 -4.90 0.76 1.27
C VAL A 128 -5.83 1.81 0.70
N LEU A 129 -5.32 2.63 -0.21
CA LEU A 129 -6.11 3.58 -0.98
C LEU A 129 -6.41 3.02 -2.36
N SER A 130 -7.63 3.25 -2.83
CA SER A 130 -7.97 3.16 -4.26
C SER A 130 -8.86 4.34 -4.64
N TYR A 131 -9.12 4.49 -5.94
CA TYR A 131 -9.91 5.57 -6.50
C TYR A 131 -11.15 5.01 -7.18
N TYR A 132 -12.25 5.74 -7.06
CA TYR A 132 -13.49 5.48 -7.75
C TYR A 132 -13.87 6.70 -8.59
N ILE A 133 -14.24 6.47 -9.84
CA ILE A 133 -14.64 7.51 -10.80
C ILE A 133 -16.00 7.11 -11.36
N ASN A 134 -16.98 7.99 -11.23
CA ASN A 134 -18.29 7.82 -11.85
C ASN A 134 -18.31 8.57 -13.19
N ASP A 135 -17.96 7.86 -14.25
CA ASP A 135 -18.04 8.35 -15.65
C ASP A 135 -19.37 7.95 -16.32
N GLY A 136 -20.26 7.30 -15.57
CA GLY A 136 -21.60 6.95 -15.99
C GLY A 136 -22.59 8.12 -15.91
N SER A 137 -23.85 7.85 -16.28
CA SER A 137 -24.94 8.84 -16.23
C SER A 137 -25.85 8.70 -15.02
N GLN A 138 -25.43 7.94 -14.02
CA GLN A 138 -26.23 7.56 -12.85
C GLN A 138 -25.62 8.09 -11.55
N THR A 139 -26.45 8.35 -10.55
CA THR A 139 -25.96 8.50 -9.17
C THR A 139 -25.63 7.12 -8.62
N CYS A 140 -24.40 6.96 -8.13
CA CYS A 140 -23.92 5.72 -7.54
C CYS A 140 -23.96 5.81 -6.02
N THR A 141 -24.62 4.86 -5.36
CA THR A 141 -24.72 4.81 -3.90
C THR A 141 -23.86 3.68 -3.36
N PHE A 142 -22.95 3.98 -2.45
CA PHE A 142 -22.21 2.96 -1.72
C PHE A 142 -23.13 2.32 -0.68
N VAL A 143 -23.25 1.00 -0.76
CA VAL A 143 -24.13 0.23 0.12
C VAL A 143 -23.41 -0.98 0.70
N GLN A 144 -23.75 -1.35 1.94
CA GLN A 144 -23.33 -2.63 2.49
C GLN A 144 -23.86 -3.80 1.65
N ASP A 145 -23.03 -4.83 1.46
CA ASP A 145 -23.52 -6.12 0.97
C ASP A 145 -24.26 -6.88 2.08
N GLY A 146 -25.23 -7.72 1.71
CA GLY A 146 -26.18 -8.36 2.63
C GLY A 146 -25.58 -9.31 3.67
N GLY A 147 -24.29 -9.66 3.57
CA GLY A 147 -23.55 -10.48 4.55
C GLY A 147 -22.40 -9.76 5.27
N ALA A 148 -22.29 -8.43 5.12
CA ALA A 148 -21.13 -7.55 5.32
C ALA A 148 -20.05 -7.96 6.35
N THR A 149 -19.13 -8.85 5.95
CA THR A 149 -17.80 -8.93 6.57
C THR A 149 -16.91 -7.75 6.12
N CYS A 150 -17.24 -7.15 4.97
CA CYS A 150 -16.78 -5.82 4.58
C CYS A 150 -17.93 -4.83 4.79
N THR A 151 -17.73 -3.79 5.60
CA THR A 151 -18.74 -2.75 5.88
C THR A 151 -18.33 -1.42 5.25
N VAL A 152 -19.29 -0.71 4.65
CA VAL A 152 -19.14 0.70 4.29
C VAL A 152 -19.42 1.55 5.54
N ALA A 153 -18.45 2.34 5.98
CA ALA A 153 -18.56 3.18 7.17
C ALA A 153 -19.63 4.27 6.98
N ASP A 154 -19.59 4.92 5.83
CA ASP A 154 -20.53 5.95 5.40
C ASP A 154 -21.54 5.32 4.43
N ASP A 155 -22.28 4.32 4.92
CA ASP A 155 -23.34 3.67 4.14
C ASP A 155 -24.30 4.75 3.60
N THR A 156 -24.78 4.57 2.37
CA THR A 156 -25.57 5.55 1.60
C THR A 156 -24.82 6.77 1.07
N ASN A 157 -23.50 6.87 1.27
CA ASN A 157 -22.70 7.90 0.59
C ASN A 157 -22.83 7.74 -0.93
N THR A 158 -23.02 8.85 -1.63
CA THR A 158 -23.23 8.88 -3.07
C THR A 158 -22.08 9.56 -3.79
N VAL A 159 -21.79 9.09 -5.00
CA VAL A 159 -20.95 9.79 -5.97
C VAL A 159 -21.84 10.13 -7.16
N LEU A 160 -22.02 11.42 -7.44
CA LEU A 160 -22.86 11.88 -8.54
C LEU A 160 -22.16 11.68 -9.90
N ILE A 161 -22.85 12.06 -10.95
CA ILE A 161 -22.37 11.97 -12.33
C ILE A 161 -21.15 12.88 -12.51
N ASN A 162 -20.08 12.34 -13.10
CA ASN A 162 -18.80 13.02 -13.31
C ASN A 162 -18.07 13.41 -12.01
N GLU A 163 -18.36 12.71 -10.91
CA GLU A 163 -17.64 12.84 -9.65
C GLU A 163 -16.73 11.65 -9.38
N ALA A 164 -15.87 11.79 -8.38
CA ALA A 164 -14.94 10.76 -7.95
C ALA A 164 -14.86 10.70 -6.43
N ALA A 165 -14.39 9.57 -5.92
CA ALA A 165 -14.13 9.38 -4.50
C ALA A 165 -12.76 8.73 -4.27
N ILE A 166 -12.14 9.09 -3.15
CA ILE A 166 -11.02 8.32 -2.61
C ILE A 166 -11.59 7.26 -1.69
N LEU A 167 -11.19 6.02 -1.92
CA LEU A 167 -11.60 4.87 -1.13
C LEU A 167 -10.46 4.48 -0.19
N LEU A 168 -10.73 4.51 1.12
CA LEU A 168 -9.81 4.04 2.14
C LEU A 168 -10.29 2.71 2.71
N TRP A 169 -9.58 1.65 2.36
CA TRP A 169 -9.83 0.29 2.84
C TRP A 169 -9.02 0.06 4.09
N ARG A 170 -9.65 -0.36 5.19
CA ARG A 170 -8.97 -0.66 6.44
C ARG A 170 -9.31 -2.06 6.90
N ARG A 171 -8.28 -2.88 7.15
CA ARG A 171 -8.48 -4.15 7.86
C ARG A 171 -8.71 -3.85 9.35
N VAL A 172 -9.84 -4.29 9.89
CA VAL A 172 -10.19 -4.05 11.30
C VAL A 172 -9.85 -5.25 12.17
N THR A 173 -10.14 -6.44 11.67
CA THR A 173 -9.77 -7.72 12.28
C THR A 173 -9.23 -8.66 11.21
N SER A 174 -8.79 -9.85 11.61
CA SER A 174 -8.42 -10.91 10.65
C SER A 174 -9.54 -11.39 9.73
N SER A 175 -10.79 -10.96 9.97
CA SER A 175 -11.97 -11.40 9.22
C SER A 175 -12.86 -10.26 8.73
N THR A 176 -12.50 -9.00 9.01
CA THR A 176 -13.35 -7.85 8.69
C THR A 176 -12.58 -6.67 8.10
N VAL A 177 -13.21 -5.99 7.16
CA VAL A 177 -12.70 -4.80 6.48
C VAL A 177 -13.74 -3.69 6.57
N VAL A 178 -13.28 -2.45 6.69
CA VAL A 178 -14.13 -1.26 6.59
C VAL A 178 -13.67 -0.43 5.39
N LEU A 179 -14.63 -0.01 4.57
CA LEU A 179 -14.44 1.00 3.53
C LEU A 179 -14.89 2.37 4.05
N TYR A 180 -14.01 3.37 3.99
CA TYR A 180 -14.36 4.78 4.14
C TYR A 180 -14.39 5.43 2.76
N VAL A 181 -15.45 6.17 2.46
CA VAL A 181 -15.65 6.85 1.19
C VAL A 181 -15.41 8.34 1.40
N VAL A 182 -14.30 8.85 0.90
CA VAL A 182 -13.96 10.27 0.97
C VAL A 182 -14.34 10.91 -0.36
N SER A 183 -15.58 11.38 -0.43
CA SER A 183 -16.16 12.16 -1.53
C SER A 183 -16.41 13.61 -1.09
N SER A 184 -16.45 14.53 -2.05
CA SER A 184 -16.77 15.94 -1.86
C SER A 184 -18.03 16.33 -2.62
#